data_AF-A0A552IFL8-F1
#
_entry.id   AF-A0A552IFL8-F1
#
_cell.length_a   1.000
_cell.length_b   1.000
_cell.length_c   1.000
_cell.angle_alpha   90.00
_cell.angle_beta   90.00
_cell.angle_gamma   90.00
#
_symmetry.space_group_name_H-M   'P 1'
#
loop_
_entity.id
_entity.type
_entity.pdbx_description
1 polymer ?
#
loop_
_entity_poly.entity_id
_entity_poly.type
_entity_poly.pdbx_seq_one_letter_code
_entity_poly.pdbx_strand_id
1 'polypeptide(L)'
;MPENTTTEPTKIEFIQYHKPLLEDGDYQITLTQQITGEKIPANTSFQITRKFSVGAERFDLKPTAIHAVFPPDGSLGEHSNVLPHIILNRSTLPWERQSVADNNTPWLALLLFAETETPETQIVTLKTLKDINSYAAKFPDFTLESGQHEDDKVIIIDVQKQLLEKILPTKEDLTYLAHVRQGTDEQDKLIGDELAVIICNRLPQKGGRSIVHLVSLEGRYHDNGFDFQGAGDNDNIRLVSLKSWSFSCIDEKQSFQGLLNHLNRELSTLRLPQVANPEAEKYLSMGYVPLPHFLRQGGKTFSWYHSPLITGNNPNNNITLPIRTADELLIYNPDNGIFDVSYSAAWELGRLLALQSKNLSISLYNWKRTHRQSLQKTETHLPVYNQLNTDLPESISSWFKDLSLLKGVPFNYLVPDEKMLPVESIRFFYIDSDWIECLLDGAFGIGRVTTSDYKNDQDNKKNPAVNTYPIVTGCLLRSDVVSGWPGLLVDGYNEIISNDAAVDDSKKIELLRMERLSANVLICLFNGEIKTLDIHQKPETLHFGLDSDDENKTFYKKLKNLDGQQIDEKVDNIPWKDSEKRVIDINSLTDRIKEQVDNSSSFTSAQFALEMIEGVEKVRFIGS
;
A
#
# COMPACT_ATOMS: atom_id res chain seq x y z
N MET A 1 -4.29 1.18 30.07
CA MET A 1 -3.08 1.17 29.23
C MET A 1 -3.30 2.26 28.21
N PRO A 2 -2.48 3.33 28.18
CA PRO A 2 -2.69 4.36 27.19
C PRO A 2 -2.29 3.80 25.82
N GLU A 3 -3.19 3.96 24.86
CA GLU A 3 -2.93 3.77 23.44
C GLU A 3 -1.70 4.59 23.06
N ASN A 4 -0.66 3.93 22.57
CA ASN A 4 0.41 4.62 21.86
C ASN A 4 -0.18 5.14 20.55
N THR A 5 -0.64 6.38 20.54
CA THR A 5 -0.74 7.18 19.32
C THR A 5 0.68 7.33 18.77
N THR A 6 1.10 6.43 17.89
CA THR A 6 2.21 6.69 16.96
C THR A 6 1.72 7.79 16.03
N THR A 7 2.12 9.02 16.31
CA THR A 7 2.00 10.15 15.39
C THR A 7 2.86 9.82 14.17
N GLU A 8 2.22 9.48 13.05
CA GLU A 8 2.89 9.39 11.75
C GLU A 8 3.47 10.78 11.39
N PRO A 9 4.66 10.84 10.78
CA PRO A 9 5.25 12.12 10.39
C PRO A 9 4.37 12.83 9.34
N THR A 10 4.17 14.14 9.51
CA THR A 10 3.40 14.94 8.56
C THR A 10 4.21 15.32 7.33
N LYS A 11 5.55 15.32 7.44
CA LYS A 11 6.49 15.57 6.34
C LYS A 11 7.68 14.59 6.39
N ILE A 12 8.27 14.33 5.23
CA ILE A 12 9.51 13.56 5.11
C ILE A 12 10.57 14.46 4.45
N GLU A 13 11.74 14.53 5.08
CA GLU A 13 12.86 15.34 4.62
C GLU A 13 14.06 14.46 4.25
N PHE A 14 14.81 14.91 3.24
CA PHE A 14 16.02 14.27 2.76
C PHE A 14 17.23 15.16 3.05
N ILE A 15 18.28 14.59 3.62
CA ILE A 15 19.53 15.27 3.96
C ILE A 15 20.68 14.61 3.20
N GLN A 16 21.58 15.42 2.64
CA GLN A 16 22.63 14.94 1.75
C GLN A 16 23.57 13.92 2.42
N TYR A 17 24.03 14.22 3.63
CA TYR A 17 24.89 13.35 4.42
C TYR A 17 24.80 13.68 5.90
N HIS A 18 25.15 12.71 6.76
CA HIS A 18 25.32 12.93 8.19
C HIS A 18 26.68 12.36 8.61
N LYS A 19 27.62 13.24 8.95
CA LYS A 19 28.95 12.85 9.45
C LYS A 19 28.94 12.74 10.98
N PRO A 20 29.61 11.74 11.56
CA PRO A 20 29.80 11.69 13.00
C PRO A 20 30.65 12.89 13.47
N LEU A 21 30.32 13.45 14.64
CA LEU A 21 31.08 14.56 15.23
C LEU A 21 32.50 14.16 15.68
N LEU A 22 32.68 12.87 15.99
CA LEU A 22 33.95 12.28 16.37
C LEU A 22 34.18 11.06 15.46
N GLU A 23 35.24 11.12 14.66
CA GLU A 23 35.60 10.06 13.71
C GLU A 23 36.05 8.79 14.46
N ASP A 24 36.13 7.67 13.73
CA ASP A 24 36.68 6.45 14.30
C ASP A 24 38.20 6.55 14.45
N GLY A 25 38.73 5.94 15.51
CA GLY A 25 40.17 5.96 15.76
C GLY A 25 40.55 6.01 17.23
N ASP A 26 41.86 6.09 17.46
CA ASP A 26 42.46 6.13 18.80
C ASP A 26 42.69 7.58 19.25
N TYR A 27 42.02 7.96 20.33
CA TYR A 27 42.09 9.29 20.90
C TYR A 27 42.82 9.30 22.24
N GLN A 28 43.41 10.45 22.56
CA GLN A 28 44.04 10.69 23.85
C GLN A 28 43.48 11.96 24.49
N ILE A 29 42.84 11.82 25.65
CA ILE A 29 42.41 12.96 26.47
C ILE A 29 43.49 13.21 27.50
N THR A 30 44.00 14.44 27.52
CA THR A 30 44.95 14.91 28.52
C THR A 30 44.28 15.95 29.39
N LEU A 31 44.10 15.64 30.67
CA LEU A 31 43.61 16.57 31.67
C LEU A 31 44.80 17.20 32.39
N THR A 32 44.88 18.52 32.35
CA THR A 32 45.89 19.30 33.08
C THR A 32 45.19 20.12 34.16
N GLN A 33 45.51 19.87 35.43
CA GLN A 33 45.03 20.63 36.58
C GLN A 33 46.15 21.56 37.07
N GLN A 34 45.88 22.86 37.11
CA GLN A 34 46.77 23.84 37.72
C GLN A 34 46.24 24.23 39.11
N ILE A 35 47.10 24.22 40.12
CA ILE A 35 46.73 24.60 41.49
C ILE A 35 47.51 25.85 41.89
N THR A 36 46.80 26.85 42.42
CA THR A 36 47.38 28.11 42.90
C THR A 36 47.09 28.31 44.39
N GLY A 37 48.07 28.86 45.13
CA GLY A 37 47.93 29.19 46.55
C GLY A 37 49.22 29.74 47.15
N GLU A 38 49.12 30.52 48.24
CA GLU A 38 50.27 31.24 48.85
C GLU A 38 51.42 30.34 49.31
N LYS A 39 51.12 29.07 49.64
CA LYS A 39 52.11 28.07 50.08
C LYS A 39 52.38 26.98 49.04
N ILE A 40 51.82 27.12 47.83
CA ILE A 40 51.99 26.17 46.75
C ILE A 40 53.01 26.74 45.77
N PRO A 41 54.05 25.99 45.36
CA PRO A 41 55.02 26.46 44.37
C PRO A 41 54.34 26.98 43.10
N ALA A 42 54.82 28.09 42.56
CA ALA A 42 54.34 28.63 41.29
C ALA A 42 54.45 27.56 40.19
N ASN A 43 53.44 27.48 39.32
CA ASN A 43 53.33 26.50 38.22
C ASN A 43 53.20 25.04 38.64
N THR A 44 52.62 24.75 39.81
CA THR A 44 52.27 23.37 40.16
C THR A 44 51.12 22.89 39.27
N SER A 45 51.43 21.98 38.33
CA SER A 45 50.44 21.32 37.47
C SER A 45 50.49 19.81 37.61
N PHE A 46 49.32 19.18 37.53
CA PHE A 46 49.16 17.73 37.46
C PHE A 46 48.57 17.40 36.09
N GLN A 47 49.15 16.42 35.42
CA GLN A 47 48.68 15.96 34.12
C GLN A 47 48.33 14.49 34.19
N ILE A 48 47.15 14.14 33.66
CA ILE A 48 46.75 12.75 33.49
C ILE A 48 46.27 12.54 32.06
N THR A 49 46.82 11.54 31.39
CA THR A 49 46.40 11.15 30.04
C THR A 49 45.62 9.85 30.10
N ARG A 50 44.53 9.80 29.34
CA ARG A 50 43.70 8.62 29.11
C ARG A 50 43.59 8.40 27.61
N LYS A 51 43.73 7.14 27.20
CA LYS A 51 43.51 6.71 25.83
C LYS A 51 42.15 6.02 25.74
N PHE A 52 41.42 6.27 24.68
CA PHE A 52 40.17 5.58 24.36
C PHE A 52 40.06 5.47 22.85
N SER A 53 39.30 4.49 22.36
CA SER A 53 39.09 4.26 20.94
C SER A 53 37.61 4.44 20.62
N VAL A 54 37.33 5.09 19.50
CA VAL A 54 35.98 5.19 18.93
C VAL A 54 35.90 4.13 17.84
N GLY A 55 35.03 3.14 18.02
CA GLY A 55 34.85 2.05 17.05
C GLY A 55 33.74 2.37 16.04
N ALA A 56 33.99 2.05 14.77
CA ALA A 56 33.01 2.01 13.70
C ALA A 56 32.86 0.56 13.17
N GLU A 57 31.70 0.23 12.59
CA GLU A 57 31.51 -1.05 11.91
C GLU A 57 32.42 -1.09 10.67
N ARG A 58 33.10 -2.21 10.42
CA ARG A 58 34.07 -2.34 9.31
C ARG A 58 33.91 -3.65 8.52
N PHE A 59 33.89 -4.78 9.22
CA PHE A 59 33.89 -6.13 8.63
C PHE A 59 32.66 -6.95 8.97
N ASP A 60 31.83 -6.46 9.88
CA ASP A 60 30.56 -7.05 10.29
C ASP A 60 29.51 -5.94 10.36
N LEU A 61 28.24 -6.32 10.26
CA LEU A 61 27.12 -5.41 10.48
C LEU A 61 26.01 -6.17 11.20
N LYS A 62 25.70 -5.76 12.43
CA LYS A 62 24.66 -6.43 13.22
C LYS A 62 23.30 -6.29 12.53
N PRO A 63 22.46 -7.36 12.52
CA PRO A 63 21.11 -7.28 11.95
C PRO A 63 20.25 -6.16 12.54
N THR A 64 20.46 -5.80 13.81
CA THR A 64 19.75 -4.71 14.49
C THR A 64 20.12 -3.31 13.99
N ALA A 65 21.22 -3.16 13.23
CA ALA A 65 21.57 -1.91 12.59
C ALA A 65 20.74 -1.65 11.32
N ILE A 66 20.10 -2.68 10.77
CA ILE A 66 19.29 -2.62 9.56
C ILE A 66 17.84 -2.34 9.97
N HIS A 67 17.27 -1.27 9.42
CA HIS A 67 15.87 -0.92 9.60
C HIS A 67 14.98 -1.74 8.65
N ALA A 68 15.31 -1.71 7.36
CA ALA A 68 14.59 -2.41 6.31
C ALA A 68 15.46 -2.59 5.05
N VAL A 69 15.07 -3.53 4.19
CA VAL A 69 15.60 -3.68 2.82
C VAL A 69 14.43 -3.69 1.85
N PHE A 70 14.65 -3.16 0.65
CA PHE A 70 13.67 -3.20 -0.43
C PHE A 70 14.35 -3.51 -1.77
N PRO A 71 13.77 -4.38 -2.62
CA PRO A 71 12.65 -5.27 -2.31
C PRO A 71 12.92 -6.17 -1.08
N PRO A 72 11.87 -6.54 -0.31
CA PRO A 72 12.06 -7.32 0.91
C PRO A 72 12.74 -8.67 0.66
N ASP A 73 13.47 -9.18 1.65
CA ASP A 73 14.15 -10.47 1.52
C ASP A 73 13.14 -11.61 1.32
N GLY A 74 13.33 -12.38 0.26
CA GLY A 74 12.43 -13.43 -0.19
C GLY A 74 11.17 -12.95 -0.91
N SER A 75 11.03 -11.65 -1.23
CA SER A 75 9.83 -11.14 -1.89
C SER A 75 9.69 -11.66 -3.33
N LEU A 76 8.43 -11.78 -3.74
CA LEU A 76 8.01 -12.07 -5.10
C LEU A 76 7.04 -10.96 -5.52
N GLY A 77 7.40 -10.17 -6.52
CA GLY A 77 6.62 -9.01 -6.96
C GLY A 77 7.20 -8.41 -8.23
N GLU A 78 6.55 -7.43 -8.83
CA GLU A 78 7.18 -6.73 -9.96
C GLU A 78 8.14 -5.68 -9.40
N HIS A 79 9.42 -6.01 -9.41
CA HIS A 79 10.48 -5.14 -8.91
C HIS A 79 11.43 -4.72 -10.03
N SER A 80 11.13 -5.08 -11.29
CA SER A 80 12.03 -4.85 -12.42
C SER A 80 12.32 -3.37 -12.68
N ASN A 81 11.49 -2.45 -12.17
CA ASN A 81 11.65 -1.00 -12.30
C ASN A 81 12.15 -0.33 -11.02
N VAL A 82 12.36 -1.11 -9.96
CA VAL A 82 12.78 -0.65 -8.64
C VAL A 82 14.30 -0.72 -8.51
N LEU A 83 14.91 0.35 -8.00
CA LEU A 83 16.29 0.34 -7.53
C LEU A 83 16.33 -0.22 -6.10
N PRO A 84 16.99 -1.37 -5.88
CA PRO A 84 17.12 -1.93 -4.55
C PRO A 84 17.81 -0.95 -3.61
N HIS A 85 17.34 -0.89 -2.37
CA HIS A 85 17.89 -0.02 -1.35
C HIS A 85 17.84 -0.66 0.04
N ILE A 86 18.69 -0.16 0.93
CA ILE A 86 18.74 -0.55 2.35
C ILE A 86 18.58 0.69 3.22
N ILE A 87 17.84 0.53 4.31
CA ILE A 87 17.62 1.55 5.32
C ILE A 87 18.31 1.11 6.61
N LEU A 88 19.12 2.00 7.18
CA LEU A 88 19.96 1.76 8.36
C LEU A 88 19.49 2.65 9.51
N ASN A 89 19.41 2.08 10.71
CA ASN A 89 18.98 2.79 11.93
C ASN A 89 19.97 3.88 12.36
N ARG A 90 21.23 3.78 11.94
CA ARG A 90 22.26 4.78 12.25
C ARG A 90 22.49 5.65 11.03
N SER A 91 22.03 6.91 11.10
CA SER A 91 22.16 7.90 10.03
C SER A 91 23.61 8.21 9.63
N THR A 92 24.58 8.07 10.54
CA THR A 92 26.00 8.33 10.25
C THR A 92 26.74 7.20 9.53
N LEU A 93 26.22 5.97 9.56
CA LEU A 93 26.97 4.76 9.21
C LEU A 93 27.62 4.78 7.81
N PRO A 94 26.96 5.26 6.74
CA PRO A 94 27.59 5.34 5.42
C PRO A 94 28.78 6.30 5.35
N TRP A 95 28.89 7.25 6.27
CA TRP A 95 29.92 8.30 6.30
C TRP A 95 30.88 8.19 7.51
N GLU A 96 30.80 7.11 8.28
CA GLU A 96 31.76 6.83 9.36
C GLU A 96 33.16 6.49 8.82
N ARG A 97 33.24 6.01 7.57
CA ARG A 97 34.49 5.66 6.89
C ARG A 97 34.48 6.23 5.48
N GLN A 98 35.65 6.21 4.83
CA GLN A 98 35.85 6.86 3.53
C GLN A 98 36.16 5.84 2.42
N SER A 99 35.49 5.98 1.27
CA SER A 99 35.85 5.28 0.02
C SER A 99 37.02 5.93 -0.71
N VAL A 100 37.12 7.28 -0.63
CA VAL A 100 38.20 8.12 -1.16
C VAL A 100 38.69 9.04 -0.05
N ALA A 101 39.99 9.25 0.07
CA ALA A 101 40.55 10.25 0.98
C ALA A 101 40.00 11.66 0.65
N ASP A 102 39.54 12.40 1.67
CA ASP A 102 39.08 13.81 1.60
C ASP A 102 37.74 14.10 0.90
N ASN A 103 36.76 13.17 0.87
CA ASN A 103 35.45 13.45 0.29
C ASN A 103 34.25 12.98 1.14
N ASN A 104 33.07 13.59 0.96
CA ASN A 104 31.80 13.22 1.60
C ASN A 104 31.18 11.93 1.01
N THR A 105 32.00 11.06 0.42
CA THR A 105 31.57 9.86 -0.29
C THR A 105 31.37 8.70 0.68
N PRO A 106 30.23 7.98 0.59
CA PRO A 106 30.00 6.83 1.45
C PRO A 106 31.02 5.71 1.15
N TRP A 107 31.39 4.96 2.18
CA TRP A 107 32.22 3.76 2.04
C TRP A 107 31.40 2.50 1.73
N LEU A 108 30.08 2.62 1.70
CA LEU A 108 29.15 1.52 1.46
C LEU A 108 28.46 1.69 0.12
N ALA A 109 28.25 0.58 -0.59
CA ALA A 109 27.43 0.55 -1.79
C ALA A 109 26.63 -0.75 -1.89
N LEU A 110 25.55 -0.71 -2.67
CA LEU A 110 24.78 -1.89 -3.03
C LEU A 110 25.16 -2.38 -4.41
N LEU A 111 25.49 -3.67 -4.51
CA LEU A 111 25.69 -4.36 -5.77
C LEU A 111 24.59 -5.39 -5.98
N LEU A 112 23.87 -5.28 -7.09
CA LEU A 112 22.88 -6.25 -7.53
C LEU A 112 23.51 -7.24 -8.52
N PHE A 113 23.28 -8.52 -8.30
CA PHE A 113 23.65 -9.62 -9.18
C PHE A 113 22.40 -10.35 -9.65
N ALA A 114 22.33 -10.62 -10.96
CA ALA A 114 21.35 -11.56 -11.50
C ALA A 114 21.71 -13.00 -11.09
N GLU A 115 20.75 -13.92 -11.20
CA GLU A 115 20.92 -15.33 -10.84
C GLU A 115 22.16 -15.98 -11.50
N THR A 116 22.44 -15.66 -12.77
CA THR A 116 23.60 -16.19 -13.50
C THR A 116 24.94 -15.54 -13.14
N GLU A 117 24.91 -14.41 -12.43
CA GLU A 117 26.08 -13.59 -12.09
C GLU A 117 26.45 -13.69 -10.60
N THR A 118 25.70 -14.47 -9.83
CA THR A 118 25.77 -14.46 -8.36
C THR A 118 27.11 -15.02 -7.87
N PRO A 119 27.90 -14.23 -7.13
CA PRO A 119 29.12 -14.73 -6.50
C PRO A 119 28.79 -15.62 -5.29
N GLU A 120 29.62 -16.62 -5.02
CA GLU A 120 29.50 -17.43 -3.81
C GLU A 120 29.95 -16.63 -2.57
N THR A 121 29.16 -16.70 -1.50
CA THR A 121 29.52 -16.12 -0.20
C THR A 121 30.40 -17.06 0.58
N GLN A 122 31.52 -16.56 1.09
CA GLN A 122 32.46 -17.34 1.90
C GLN A 122 32.68 -16.67 3.26
N ILE A 123 32.76 -17.47 4.31
CA ILE A 123 33.10 -17.00 5.66
C ILE A 123 34.57 -17.29 5.89
N VAL A 124 35.38 -16.24 6.04
CA VAL A 124 36.82 -16.32 6.32
C VAL A 124 37.15 -15.56 7.61
N THR A 125 38.40 -15.63 8.06
CA THR A 125 38.88 -14.84 9.21
C THR A 125 39.63 -13.59 8.73
N LEU A 126 39.79 -12.56 9.57
CA LEU A 126 40.58 -11.37 9.22
C LEU A 126 42.05 -11.71 8.92
N LYS A 127 42.61 -12.70 9.62
CA LYS A 127 43.94 -13.24 9.30
C LYS A 127 44.03 -13.72 7.86
N THR A 128 43.00 -14.46 7.46
CA THR A 128 42.88 -15.02 6.12
C THR A 128 42.65 -13.95 5.07
N LEU A 129 41.86 -12.92 5.37
CA LEU A 129 41.62 -11.79 4.49
C LEU A 129 42.90 -10.96 4.25
N LYS A 130 43.75 -10.85 5.29
CA LYS A 130 45.02 -10.12 5.23
C LYS A 130 46.14 -10.86 4.48
N ASP A 131 46.07 -12.20 4.42
CA ASP A 131 47.08 -13.00 3.73
C ASP A 131 46.84 -13.03 2.21
N ILE A 132 47.28 -11.96 1.54
CA ILE A 132 47.15 -11.75 0.08
C ILE A 132 47.82 -12.89 -0.72
N ASN A 133 48.84 -13.56 -0.19
CA ASN A 133 49.54 -14.63 -0.89
C ASN A 133 48.77 -15.96 -0.88
N SER A 134 47.82 -16.12 0.02
CA SER A 134 47.02 -17.33 0.15
C SER A 134 45.79 -17.36 -0.78
N TYR A 135 45.51 -16.28 -1.53
CA TYR A 135 44.33 -16.17 -2.39
C TYR A 135 44.62 -15.64 -3.80
N ALA A 136 43.87 -16.15 -4.78
CA ALA A 136 43.93 -15.66 -6.16
C ALA A 136 43.21 -14.31 -6.34
N ALA A 137 42.23 -13.99 -5.50
CA ALA A 137 41.43 -12.78 -5.61
C ALA A 137 42.13 -11.56 -5.01
N LYS A 138 42.02 -10.40 -5.67
CA LYS A 138 42.68 -9.15 -5.28
C LYS A 138 41.91 -8.43 -4.15
N PHE A 139 42.61 -8.06 -3.08
CA PHE A 139 42.10 -7.27 -1.95
C PHE A 139 43.19 -6.29 -1.44
N PRO A 140 42.84 -5.05 -1.02
CA PRO A 140 43.81 -4.10 -0.44
C PRO A 140 44.37 -4.58 0.90
N ASP A 141 45.60 -4.18 1.20
CA ASP A 141 46.17 -4.39 2.52
C ASP A 141 45.48 -3.48 3.55
N PHE A 142 45.43 -3.93 4.80
CA PHE A 142 44.80 -3.18 5.89
C PHE A 142 45.43 -3.49 7.25
N THR A 143 45.33 -2.52 8.17
CA THR A 143 45.73 -2.68 9.57
C THR A 143 44.52 -2.96 10.43
N LEU A 144 44.67 -3.87 11.40
CA LEU A 144 43.66 -4.13 12.42
C LEU A 144 43.59 -2.94 13.38
N GLU A 145 42.38 -2.52 13.69
CA GLU A 145 42.10 -1.46 14.64
C GLU A 145 41.90 -2.00 16.05
N SER A 146 41.94 -1.10 17.03
CA SER A 146 41.65 -1.41 18.43
C SER A 146 40.31 -2.14 18.59
N GLY A 147 40.37 -3.41 19.02
CA GLY A 147 39.20 -4.26 19.22
C GLY A 147 38.94 -5.31 18.13
N GLN A 148 39.68 -5.26 17.01
CA GLN A 148 39.65 -6.28 15.96
C GLN A 148 40.70 -7.36 16.23
N HIS A 149 40.32 -8.61 15.99
CA HIS A 149 41.16 -9.78 16.22
C HIS A 149 41.32 -10.58 14.93
N GLU A 150 42.48 -11.21 14.77
CA GLU A 150 42.79 -12.04 13.59
C GLU A 150 41.76 -13.15 13.32
N ASP A 151 41.13 -13.67 14.37
CA ASP A 151 40.14 -14.76 14.30
C ASP A 151 38.70 -14.27 14.04
N ASP A 152 38.48 -12.94 13.98
CA ASP A 152 37.16 -12.37 13.70
C ASP A 152 36.69 -12.83 12.32
N LYS A 153 35.42 -13.23 12.24
CA LYS A 153 34.82 -13.76 11.01
C LYS A 153 34.32 -12.63 10.14
N VAL A 154 34.56 -12.76 8.83
CA VAL A 154 34.12 -11.82 7.81
C VAL A 154 33.50 -12.59 6.65
N ILE A 155 32.45 -12.04 6.08
CA ILE A 155 31.80 -12.57 4.88
C ILE A 155 32.41 -11.86 3.67
N ILE A 156 32.86 -12.64 2.70
CA ILE A 156 33.45 -12.15 1.45
C ILE A 156 32.70 -12.68 0.24
N ILE A 157 32.82 -11.94 -0.86
CA ILE A 157 32.43 -12.36 -2.20
C ILE A 157 33.60 -12.10 -3.15
N ASP A 158 33.81 -13.03 -4.09
CA ASP A 158 34.83 -12.91 -5.14
C ASP A 158 34.10 -12.72 -6.48
N VAL A 159 34.34 -11.58 -7.15
CA VAL A 159 33.65 -11.18 -8.39
C VAL A 159 34.66 -10.94 -9.49
N GLN A 160 34.42 -11.47 -10.69
CA GLN A 160 35.31 -11.23 -11.83
C GLN A 160 35.37 -9.74 -12.18
N LYS A 161 36.58 -9.24 -12.45
CA LYS A 161 36.84 -7.83 -12.76
C LYS A 161 35.97 -7.32 -13.92
N GLN A 162 35.83 -8.11 -15.00
CA GLN A 162 34.99 -7.73 -16.16
C GLN A 162 33.52 -7.48 -15.82
N LEU A 163 32.97 -8.19 -14.83
CA LEU A 163 31.60 -8.02 -14.37
C LEU A 163 31.53 -6.84 -13.40
N LEU A 164 32.45 -6.81 -12.43
CA LEU A 164 32.50 -5.79 -11.41
C LEU A 164 32.63 -4.38 -12.00
N GLU A 165 33.54 -4.19 -12.96
CA GLU A 165 33.77 -2.90 -13.64
C GLU A 165 32.49 -2.32 -14.29
N LYS A 166 31.63 -3.20 -14.80
CA LYS A 166 30.37 -2.81 -15.45
C LYS A 166 29.30 -2.39 -14.45
N ILE A 167 29.21 -3.07 -13.30
CA ILE A 167 28.12 -2.87 -12.33
C ILE A 167 28.47 -1.86 -11.23
N LEU A 168 29.75 -1.68 -10.92
CA LEU A 168 30.21 -0.84 -9.83
C LEU A 168 29.85 0.65 -10.08
N PRO A 169 29.36 1.39 -9.08
CA PRO A 169 29.20 2.84 -9.16
C PRO A 169 30.54 3.55 -9.42
N THR A 170 30.52 4.71 -10.09
CA THR A 170 31.68 5.61 -10.17
C THR A 170 31.89 6.35 -8.85
N LYS A 171 33.03 7.03 -8.68
CA LYS A 171 33.30 7.87 -7.49
C LYS A 171 32.24 8.95 -7.34
N GLU A 172 31.82 9.53 -8.45
CA GLU A 172 30.80 10.57 -8.53
C GLU A 172 29.41 9.99 -8.20
N ASP A 173 29.07 8.81 -8.71
CA ASP A 173 27.79 8.14 -8.42
C ASP A 173 27.59 7.92 -6.92
N LEU A 174 28.65 7.53 -6.20
CA LEU A 174 28.59 7.28 -4.75
C LEU A 174 28.07 8.49 -3.97
N THR A 175 28.33 9.71 -4.45
CA THR A 175 27.84 10.93 -3.78
C THR A 175 26.33 11.08 -3.83
N TYR A 176 25.63 10.45 -4.79
CA TYR A 176 24.18 10.51 -4.98
C TYR A 176 23.44 9.29 -4.42
N LEU A 177 24.13 8.15 -4.31
CA LEU A 177 23.52 6.86 -3.93
C LEU A 177 23.31 6.69 -2.42
N ALA A 178 23.69 7.66 -1.59
CA ALA A 178 23.43 7.66 -0.15
C ALA A 178 22.89 9.00 0.34
N HIS A 179 21.93 8.95 1.25
CA HIS A 179 21.32 10.12 1.88
C HIS A 179 20.70 9.74 3.24
N VAL A 180 20.27 10.73 4.01
CA VAL A 180 19.52 10.54 5.25
C VAL A 180 18.07 10.93 5.05
N ARG A 181 17.17 10.15 5.65
CA ARG A 181 15.72 10.38 5.68
C ARG A 181 15.29 10.62 7.12
N GLN A 182 14.49 11.66 7.34
CA GLN A 182 13.87 11.96 8.63
C GLN A 182 12.40 12.34 8.47
N GLY A 183 11.59 12.07 9.50
CA GLY A 183 10.21 12.52 9.57
C GLY A 183 10.08 13.77 10.45
N THR A 184 9.25 14.73 10.05
CA THR A 184 8.98 15.95 10.83
C THR A 184 7.48 16.19 10.98
N ASP A 185 7.08 16.87 12.07
CA ASP A 185 5.72 17.35 12.27
C ASP A 185 5.45 18.69 11.53
N GLU A 186 4.24 19.24 11.64
CA GLU A 186 3.89 20.52 11.02
C GLU A 186 4.70 21.71 11.58
N GLN A 187 5.35 21.55 12.73
CA GLN A 187 6.22 22.54 13.37
C GLN A 187 7.71 22.24 13.13
N ASP A 188 8.02 21.39 12.14
CA ASP A 188 9.36 20.94 11.74
C ASP A 188 10.16 20.27 12.87
N LYS A 189 9.45 19.68 13.84
CA LYS A 189 10.07 18.89 14.91
C LYS A 189 10.20 17.43 14.47
N LEU A 190 11.36 16.85 14.72
CA LEU A 190 11.67 15.46 14.39
C LEU A 190 10.67 14.48 15.05
N ILE A 191 10.07 13.62 14.22
CA ILE A 191 9.25 12.47 14.60
C ILE A 191 10.02 11.20 14.21
N GLY A 192 10.30 10.36 15.20
CA GLY A 192 11.07 9.12 15.00
C GLY A 192 12.58 9.35 15.00
N ASP A 193 13.32 8.44 14.39
CA ASP A 193 14.79 8.49 14.27
C ASP A 193 15.20 8.93 12.85
N GLU A 194 16.38 9.53 12.72
CA GLU A 194 17.03 9.73 11.42
C GLU A 194 17.57 8.41 10.87
N LEU A 195 17.26 8.10 9.62
CA LEU A 195 17.64 6.85 8.98
C LEU A 195 18.56 7.10 7.79
N ALA A 196 19.63 6.32 7.65
CA ALA A 196 20.46 6.36 6.44
C ALA A 196 19.90 5.43 5.37
N VAL A 197 19.90 5.87 4.12
CA VAL A 197 19.42 5.11 2.96
C VAL A 197 20.54 5.00 1.94
N ILE A 198 20.77 3.78 1.45
CA ILE A 198 21.71 3.50 0.34
C ILE A 198 20.93 2.86 -0.80
N ILE A 199 21.06 3.42 -2.01
CA ILE A 199 20.37 2.98 -3.22
C ILE A 199 21.38 2.28 -4.16
N CYS A 200 20.94 1.25 -4.87
CA CYS A 200 21.71 0.61 -5.93
C CYS A 200 21.63 1.40 -7.25
N ASN A 201 22.64 1.32 -8.11
CA ASN A 201 22.65 1.93 -9.45
C ASN A 201 22.15 1.00 -10.56
N ARG A 202 21.62 -0.18 -10.20
CA ARG A 202 21.27 -1.25 -11.15
C ARG A 202 19.86 -1.77 -10.91
N LEU A 203 19.10 -1.93 -12.00
CA LEU A 203 17.75 -2.51 -11.97
C LEU A 203 17.80 -4.05 -12.08
N PRO A 204 16.93 -4.79 -11.37
CA PRO A 204 16.84 -6.25 -11.48
C PRO A 204 16.29 -6.70 -12.84
N GLN A 205 16.57 -7.94 -13.25
CA GLN A 205 16.01 -8.50 -14.50
C GLN A 205 14.54 -8.88 -14.35
N LYS A 206 13.75 -8.72 -15.42
CA LYS A 206 12.35 -9.19 -15.48
C LYS A 206 12.31 -10.73 -15.38
N GLY A 207 11.38 -11.28 -14.59
CA GLY A 207 11.15 -12.73 -14.51
C GLY A 207 12.28 -13.55 -13.88
N GLY A 208 13.22 -12.92 -13.15
CA GLY A 208 14.41 -13.59 -12.61
C GLY A 208 14.66 -13.31 -11.13
N ARG A 209 15.51 -14.14 -10.51
CA ARG A 209 15.99 -13.92 -9.15
C ARG A 209 17.16 -12.93 -9.15
N SER A 210 17.15 -11.99 -8.21
CA SER A 210 18.23 -11.04 -7.97
C SER A 210 18.75 -11.15 -6.54
N ILE A 211 20.05 -10.97 -6.37
CA ILE A 211 20.72 -10.99 -5.06
C ILE A 211 21.47 -9.67 -4.90
N VAL A 212 21.26 -9.00 -3.78
CA VAL A 212 21.88 -7.71 -3.48
C VAL A 212 22.88 -7.90 -2.34
N HIS A 213 24.06 -7.31 -2.49
CA HIS A 213 25.09 -7.26 -1.46
C HIS A 213 25.38 -5.81 -1.08
N LEU A 214 25.31 -5.51 0.22
CA LEU A 214 25.95 -4.34 0.82
C LEU A 214 27.44 -4.64 0.94
N VAL A 215 28.26 -3.90 0.20
CA VAL A 215 29.71 -4.11 0.13
C VAL A 215 30.48 -2.93 0.71
N SER A 216 31.64 -3.23 1.31
CA SER A 216 32.63 -2.23 1.71
C SER A 216 33.48 -1.79 0.52
N LEU A 217 33.57 -0.48 0.33
CA LEU A 217 34.40 0.22 -0.64
C LEU A 217 35.50 1.05 0.03
N GLU A 218 35.78 0.79 1.31
CA GLU A 218 36.79 1.49 2.10
C GLU A 218 38.15 1.51 1.40
N GLY A 219 38.67 2.72 1.12
CA GLY A 219 39.97 2.90 0.48
C GLY A 219 40.09 2.27 -0.92
N ARG A 220 38.97 1.98 -1.60
CA ARG A 220 38.96 1.31 -2.90
C ARG A 220 38.91 2.27 -4.09
N TYR A 221 38.80 3.58 -3.88
CA TYR A 221 38.75 4.56 -4.96
C TYR A 221 39.89 5.57 -4.84
N HIS A 222 40.49 5.88 -5.98
CA HIS A 222 41.47 6.95 -6.16
C HIS A 222 40.96 7.95 -7.20
N ASP A 223 41.76 8.94 -7.56
CA ASP A 223 41.38 9.94 -8.57
C ASP A 223 41.10 9.35 -9.96
N ASN A 224 41.64 8.16 -10.25
CA ASN A 224 41.43 7.45 -11.52
C ASN A 224 40.29 6.41 -11.46
N GLY A 225 39.48 6.40 -10.40
CA GLY A 225 38.38 5.45 -10.19
C GLY A 225 38.73 4.31 -9.23
N PHE A 226 38.03 3.18 -9.38
CA PHE A 226 38.19 2.03 -8.49
C PHE A 226 39.54 1.32 -8.69
N ASP A 227 40.18 0.96 -7.58
CA ASP A 227 41.46 0.25 -7.56
C ASP A 227 41.26 -1.26 -7.74
N PHE A 228 41.52 -1.73 -8.95
CA PHE A 228 41.53 -3.15 -9.30
C PHE A 228 42.87 -3.85 -8.99
N GLN A 229 43.86 -3.17 -8.43
CA GLN A 229 45.18 -3.71 -8.06
C GLN A 229 45.88 -4.46 -9.21
N GLY A 230 45.72 -3.96 -10.44
CA GLY A 230 46.32 -4.53 -11.65
C GLY A 230 45.69 -5.84 -12.14
N ALA A 231 44.46 -6.17 -11.71
CA ALA A 231 43.72 -7.35 -12.17
C ALA A 231 43.43 -7.35 -13.67
N GLY A 232 43.59 -8.51 -14.31
CA GLY A 232 43.07 -8.80 -15.65
C GLY A 232 41.55 -9.06 -15.64
N ASP A 233 40.93 -9.13 -16.82
CA ASP A 233 39.46 -9.20 -16.94
C ASP A 233 38.83 -10.44 -16.29
N ASN A 234 39.55 -11.57 -16.29
CA ASN A 234 39.12 -12.83 -15.68
C ASN A 234 39.58 -13.01 -14.23
N ASP A 235 40.35 -12.06 -13.69
CA ASP A 235 40.80 -12.14 -12.31
C ASP A 235 39.64 -11.78 -11.38
N ASN A 236 39.63 -12.40 -10.20
CA ASN A 236 38.63 -12.11 -9.18
C ASN A 236 39.07 -10.94 -8.31
N ILE A 237 38.12 -10.07 -8.01
CA ILE A 237 38.23 -8.99 -7.05
C ILE A 237 37.42 -9.38 -5.82
N ARG A 238 38.05 -9.31 -4.66
CA ARG A 238 37.42 -9.62 -3.39
C ARG A 238 36.76 -8.38 -2.80
N LEU A 239 35.55 -8.56 -2.29
CA LEU A 239 34.80 -7.55 -1.55
C LEU A 239 34.30 -8.14 -0.23
N VAL A 240 34.25 -7.32 0.81
CA VAL A 240 33.59 -7.65 2.08
C VAL A 240 32.11 -7.39 1.92
N SER A 241 31.28 -8.39 2.20
CA SER A 241 29.82 -8.26 2.14
C SER A 241 29.26 -8.19 3.57
N LEU A 242 28.71 -7.05 3.93
CA LEU A 242 28.16 -6.80 5.28
C LEU A 242 26.73 -7.31 5.44
N LYS A 243 25.97 -7.34 4.34
CA LYS A 243 24.62 -7.89 4.28
C LYS A 243 24.35 -8.37 2.86
N SER A 244 23.62 -9.48 2.74
CA SER A 244 23.01 -9.91 1.50
C SER A 244 21.54 -10.28 1.69
N TRP A 245 20.75 -10.12 0.64
CA TRP A 245 19.35 -10.57 0.56
C TRP A 245 18.96 -10.87 -0.88
N SER A 246 17.85 -11.57 -1.09
CA SER A 246 17.43 -11.97 -2.44
C SER A 246 15.93 -11.78 -2.65
N PHE A 247 15.51 -11.46 -3.86
CA PHE A 247 14.11 -11.33 -4.25
C PHE A 247 13.92 -11.82 -5.69
N SER A 248 12.67 -11.98 -6.11
CA SER A 248 12.33 -12.43 -7.46
C SER A 248 11.35 -11.48 -8.14
N CYS A 249 11.64 -11.12 -9.39
CA CYS A 249 10.73 -10.32 -10.22
C CYS A 249 9.76 -11.26 -10.94
N ILE A 250 8.46 -11.01 -10.86
CA ILE A 250 7.44 -11.71 -11.66
C ILE A 250 7.21 -10.99 -13.00
N ASP A 251 6.45 -11.63 -13.88
CA ASP A 251 5.97 -11.00 -15.11
C ASP A 251 5.09 -9.78 -14.76
N GLU A 252 5.30 -8.67 -15.45
CA GLU A 252 4.55 -7.43 -15.36
C GLU A 252 3.04 -7.64 -15.53
N LYS A 253 2.61 -8.62 -16.34
CA LYS A 253 1.18 -8.97 -16.46
C LYS A 253 0.56 -9.50 -15.16
N GLN A 254 1.38 -10.01 -14.25
CA GLN A 254 0.98 -10.52 -12.94
C GLN A 254 1.25 -9.51 -11.82
N SER A 255 1.73 -8.31 -12.15
CA SER A 255 1.87 -7.21 -11.19
C SER A 255 0.51 -6.64 -10.79
N PHE A 256 0.49 -5.83 -9.73
CA PHE A 256 -0.73 -5.15 -9.28
C PHE A 256 -1.33 -4.27 -10.38
N GLN A 257 -0.54 -3.38 -11.00
CA GLN A 257 -1.00 -2.58 -12.13
C GLN A 257 -1.34 -3.43 -13.34
N GLY A 258 -0.54 -4.46 -13.63
CA GLY A 258 -0.76 -5.37 -14.75
C GLY A 258 -2.13 -6.03 -14.66
N LEU A 259 -2.47 -6.64 -13.52
CA LEU A 259 -3.77 -7.27 -13.31
C LEU A 259 -4.91 -6.25 -13.42
N LEU A 260 -4.79 -5.08 -12.77
CA LEU A 260 -5.83 -4.05 -12.78
C LEU A 260 -6.08 -3.45 -14.18
N ASN A 261 -5.02 -3.22 -14.96
CA ASN A 261 -5.11 -2.69 -16.33
C ASN A 261 -5.73 -3.70 -17.30
N HIS A 262 -5.57 -5.00 -17.05
CA HIS A 262 -6.08 -6.07 -17.89
C HIS A 262 -7.43 -6.64 -17.43
N LEU A 263 -8.08 -6.02 -16.43
CA LEU A 263 -9.43 -6.42 -16.03
C LEU A 263 -10.41 -6.31 -17.21
N ASN A 264 -11.26 -7.32 -17.35
CA ASN A 264 -12.40 -7.28 -18.24
C ASN A 264 -13.33 -6.14 -17.81
N ARG A 265 -13.40 -5.12 -18.66
CA ARG A 265 -14.28 -3.96 -18.55
C ARG A 265 -15.42 -3.99 -19.58
N GLU A 266 -15.51 -5.05 -20.38
CA GLU A 266 -16.60 -5.21 -21.35
C GLU A 266 -17.91 -5.39 -20.58
N LEU A 267 -18.85 -4.47 -20.84
CA LEU A 267 -19.99 -4.15 -19.96
C LEU A 267 -19.48 -3.68 -18.58
N SER A 268 -19.32 -2.36 -18.46
CA SER A 268 -18.82 -1.72 -17.23
C SER A 268 -19.78 -1.88 -16.05
N THR A 269 -21.04 -2.22 -16.28
CA THR A 269 -22.08 -2.38 -15.25
C THR A 269 -22.37 -3.84 -14.92
N LEU A 270 -22.86 -4.11 -13.71
CA LEU A 270 -23.19 -5.47 -13.25
C LEU A 270 -24.44 -6.02 -13.95
N ARG A 271 -24.25 -6.68 -15.10
CA ARG A 271 -25.32 -7.27 -15.90
C ARG A 271 -24.87 -8.53 -16.63
N LEU A 272 -25.85 -9.31 -17.09
CA LEU A 272 -25.57 -10.42 -17.99
C LEU A 272 -25.03 -9.93 -19.35
N PRO A 273 -24.21 -10.76 -20.03
CA PRO A 273 -23.75 -10.50 -21.38
C PRO A 273 -24.90 -10.16 -22.34
N GLN A 274 -24.62 -9.31 -23.31
CA GLN A 274 -25.59 -8.90 -24.32
C GLN A 274 -26.13 -10.10 -25.09
N VAL A 275 -27.45 -10.12 -25.32
CA VAL A 275 -28.13 -11.16 -26.10
C VAL A 275 -28.76 -10.59 -27.36
N ALA A 276 -28.91 -11.42 -28.39
CA ALA A 276 -29.51 -11.00 -29.66
C ALA A 276 -31.02 -10.71 -29.59
N ASN A 277 -31.71 -11.17 -28.54
CA ASN A 277 -33.15 -10.94 -28.37
C ASN A 277 -33.41 -9.54 -27.78
N PRO A 278 -34.03 -8.61 -28.53
CA PRO A 278 -34.23 -7.23 -28.07
C PRO A 278 -35.17 -7.09 -26.87
N GLU A 279 -36.17 -7.96 -26.75
CA GLU A 279 -37.12 -7.91 -25.62
C GLU A 279 -36.44 -8.33 -24.31
N ALA A 280 -35.60 -9.36 -24.36
CA ALA A 280 -34.81 -9.79 -23.21
C ALA A 280 -33.72 -8.76 -22.88
N GLU A 281 -33.01 -8.26 -23.89
CA GLU A 281 -31.92 -7.29 -23.73
C GLU A 281 -32.37 -6.02 -22.99
N LYS A 282 -33.60 -5.55 -23.20
CA LYS A 282 -34.21 -4.43 -22.45
C LYS A 282 -34.11 -4.61 -20.93
N TYR A 283 -34.33 -5.82 -20.43
CA TYR A 283 -34.26 -6.13 -19.00
C TYR A 283 -32.83 -6.48 -18.56
N LEU A 284 -32.10 -7.25 -19.37
CA LEU A 284 -30.71 -7.61 -19.05
C LEU A 284 -29.82 -6.37 -18.92
N SER A 285 -30.05 -5.34 -19.74
CA SER A 285 -29.31 -4.06 -19.65
C SER A 285 -29.58 -3.29 -18.38
N MET A 286 -30.71 -3.55 -17.73
CA MET A 286 -31.09 -2.97 -16.43
C MET A 286 -30.60 -3.83 -15.24
N GLY A 287 -29.88 -4.93 -15.49
CA GLY A 287 -29.35 -5.83 -14.44
C GLY A 287 -30.30 -6.94 -14.01
N TYR A 288 -31.40 -7.14 -14.73
CA TYR A 288 -32.33 -8.24 -14.45
C TYR A 288 -31.78 -9.58 -14.95
N VAL A 289 -32.11 -10.64 -14.21
CA VAL A 289 -31.79 -12.03 -14.50
C VAL A 289 -33.09 -12.84 -14.50
N PRO A 290 -33.33 -13.69 -15.51
CA PRO A 290 -34.49 -14.56 -15.51
C PRO A 290 -34.23 -15.76 -14.60
N LEU A 291 -35.08 -15.97 -13.60
CA LEU A 291 -34.99 -17.08 -12.66
C LEU A 291 -36.24 -17.99 -12.77
N PRO A 292 -36.08 -19.32 -12.61
CA PRO A 292 -37.22 -20.23 -12.51
C PRO A 292 -38.11 -19.88 -11.31
N HIS A 293 -39.41 -19.75 -11.53
CA HIS A 293 -40.41 -19.40 -10.51
C HIS A 293 -41.51 -20.47 -10.44
N PHE A 294 -41.71 -21.02 -9.24
CA PHE A 294 -42.79 -21.95 -8.93
C PHE A 294 -43.97 -21.20 -8.30
N LEU A 295 -45.09 -21.14 -9.03
CA LEU A 295 -46.31 -20.50 -8.56
C LEU A 295 -46.98 -21.35 -7.46
N ARG A 296 -47.72 -20.71 -6.56
CA ARG A 296 -48.43 -21.39 -5.45
C ARG A 296 -49.37 -22.52 -5.91
N GLN A 297 -49.94 -22.41 -7.11
CA GLN A 297 -50.82 -23.43 -7.69
C GLN A 297 -50.05 -24.60 -8.33
N GLY A 298 -48.72 -24.65 -8.21
CA GLY A 298 -47.86 -25.68 -8.79
C GLY A 298 -47.39 -25.42 -10.23
N GLY A 299 -47.78 -24.29 -10.81
CA GLY A 299 -47.31 -23.85 -12.13
C GLY A 299 -45.81 -23.52 -12.11
N LYS A 300 -45.13 -23.75 -13.24
CA LYS A 300 -43.72 -23.38 -13.43
C LYS A 300 -43.64 -22.28 -14.48
N THR A 301 -43.00 -21.17 -14.15
CA THR A 301 -42.79 -20.03 -15.03
C THR A 301 -41.38 -19.47 -14.81
N PHE A 302 -41.06 -18.36 -15.46
CA PHE A 302 -39.89 -17.54 -15.13
C PHE A 302 -40.34 -16.22 -14.53
N SER A 303 -39.46 -15.65 -13.71
CA SER A 303 -39.61 -14.30 -13.19
C SER A 303 -38.32 -13.52 -13.35
N TRP A 304 -38.48 -12.22 -13.50
CA TRP A 304 -37.38 -11.27 -13.48
C TRP A 304 -36.95 -11.05 -12.03
N TYR A 305 -35.64 -11.08 -11.80
CA TYR A 305 -35.02 -10.67 -10.55
C TYR A 305 -33.84 -9.76 -10.87
N HIS A 306 -33.79 -8.57 -10.28
CA HIS A 306 -32.58 -7.75 -10.24
C HIS A 306 -32.03 -7.74 -8.81
N SER A 307 -30.71 -7.68 -8.72
CA SER A 307 -30.02 -7.51 -7.44
C SER A 307 -30.20 -6.08 -6.91
N PRO A 308 -29.82 -5.77 -5.65
CA PRO A 308 -29.71 -4.38 -5.22
C PRO A 308 -28.66 -3.58 -6.01
N LEU A 309 -27.77 -4.25 -6.74
CA LEU A 309 -26.68 -3.66 -7.51
C LEU A 309 -27.13 -3.52 -8.98
N ILE A 310 -27.80 -2.41 -9.28
CA ILE A 310 -28.42 -2.14 -10.59
C ILE A 310 -27.49 -1.32 -11.51
N THR A 311 -27.75 -1.35 -12.81
CA THR A 311 -26.85 -0.77 -13.83
C THR A 311 -26.97 0.75 -13.99
N GLY A 312 -27.90 1.40 -13.29
CA GLY A 312 -28.16 2.83 -13.37
C GLY A 312 -29.10 3.26 -12.25
N ASN A 313 -29.48 4.54 -12.24
CA ASN A 313 -30.42 5.03 -11.24
C ASN A 313 -31.84 4.50 -11.55
N ASN A 314 -32.46 3.78 -10.61
CA ASN A 314 -33.84 3.35 -10.74
C ASN A 314 -34.75 4.55 -10.44
N PRO A 315 -35.63 4.98 -11.36
CA PRO A 315 -36.64 5.97 -11.01
C PRO A 315 -37.55 5.36 -9.95
N ASN A 316 -37.51 5.89 -8.71
CA ASN A 316 -38.30 5.45 -7.56
C ASN A 316 -39.65 4.84 -7.99
N ASN A 317 -39.77 3.54 -7.81
CA ASN A 317 -41.07 2.90 -7.86
C ASN A 317 -41.74 3.32 -6.56
N ASN A 318 -42.83 4.10 -6.62
CA ASN A 318 -43.51 4.64 -5.43
C ASN A 318 -44.04 3.51 -4.51
N ILE A 319 -43.17 2.83 -3.76
CA ILE A 319 -43.49 1.78 -2.80
C ILE A 319 -43.94 2.46 -1.52
N THR A 320 -45.13 2.10 -1.06
CA THR A 320 -45.67 2.63 0.19
C THR A 320 -45.42 1.62 1.30
N LEU A 321 -44.45 1.90 2.16
CA LEU A 321 -44.16 1.12 3.36
C LEU A 321 -45.09 1.53 4.52
N PRO A 322 -45.31 0.66 5.53
CA PRO A 322 -44.81 -0.72 5.66
C PRO A 322 -45.58 -1.74 4.79
N ILE A 323 -44.97 -2.88 4.48
CA ILE A 323 -45.59 -3.97 3.70
C ILE A 323 -46.09 -5.10 4.60
N ARG A 324 -47.25 -5.70 4.29
CA ARG A 324 -47.78 -6.80 5.14
C ARG A 324 -47.30 -8.17 4.69
N THR A 325 -47.20 -8.38 3.38
CA THR A 325 -46.82 -9.65 2.79
C THR A 325 -45.95 -9.43 1.56
N ALA A 326 -45.00 -10.33 1.31
CA ALA A 326 -44.11 -10.26 0.14
C ALA A 326 -44.87 -10.17 -1.20
N ASP A 327 -46.09 -10.74 -1.27
CA ASP A 327 -46.92 -10.73 -2.47
C ASP A 327 -47.35 -9.32 -2.91
N GLU A 328 -47.41 -8.35 -1.99
CA GLU A 328 -47.73 -6.94 -2.29
C GLU A 328 -46.65 -6.28 -3.16
N LEU A 329 -45.44 -6.85 -3.16
CA LEU A 329 -44.28 -6.36 -3.89
C LEU A 329 -44.03 -7.13 -5.20
N LEU A 330 -44.93 -8.03 -5.60
CA LEU A 330 -44.87 -8.69 -6.90
C LEU A 330 -45.35 -7.72 -7.99
N ILE A 331 -44.46 -7.38 -8.92
CA ILE A 331 -44.79 -6.49 -10.04
C ILE A 331 -45.09 -7.35 -11.26
N TYR A 332 -46.32 -7.27 -11.78
CA TYR A 332 -46.68 -7.96 -13.02
C TYR A 332 -46.43 -7.04 -14.22
N ASN A 333 -45.61 -7.51 -15.15
CA ASN A 333 -45.38 -6.77 -16.39
C ASN A 333 -46.37 -7.25 -17.48
N PRO A 334 -47.34 -6.41 -17.90
CA PRO A 334 -48.35 -6.82 -18.86
C PRO A 334 -47.80 -7.01 -20.28
N ASP A 335 -46.66 -6.40 -20.63
CA ASP A 335 -46.11 -6.44 -21.98
C ASP A 335 -45.54 -7.82 -22.33
N ASN A 336 -44.91 -8.49 -21.35
CA ASN A 336 -44.30 -9.81 -21.53
C ASN A 336 -44.94 -10.92 -20.68
N GLY A 337 -45.89 -10.58 -19.79
CA GLY A 337 -46.57 -11.54 -18.92
C GLY A 337 -45.69 -12.16 -17.83
N ILE A 338 -44.56 -11.52 -17.51
CA ILE A 338 -43.58 -12.01 -16.54
C ILE A 338 -43.68 -11.19 -15.25
N PHE A 339 -43.56 -11.85 -14.10
CA PHE A 339 -43.45 -11.17 -12.81
C PHE A 339 -42.02 -10.73 -12.55
N ASP A 340 -41.86 -9.52 -12.02
CA ASP A 340 -40.68 -9.07 -11.31
C ASP A 340 -40.87 -9.35 -9.82
N VAL A 341 -39.93 -10.11 -9.25
CA VAL A 341 -39.94 -10.59 -7.86
C VAL A 341 -38.92 -9.86 -6.99
N SER A 342 -38.19 -8.87 -7.50
CA SER A 342 -37.00 -8.30 -6.87
C SER A 342 -37.26 -7.72 -5.49
N TYR A 343 -38.27 -6.84 -5.37
CA TYR A 343 -38.65 -6.25 -4.08
C TYR A 343 -39.31 -7.27 -3.14
N SER A 344 -40.11 -8.19 -3.66
CA SER A 344 -40.69 -9.27 -2.85
C SER A 344 -39.61 -10.17 -2.23
N ALA A 345 -38.55 -10.44 -2.99
CA ALA A 345 -37.41 -11.23 -2.56
C ALA A 345 -36.55 -10.47 -1.54
N ALA A 346 -36.35 -9.15 -1.73
CA ALA A 346 -35.67 -8.28 -0.77
C ALA A 346 -36.39 -8.29 0.59
N TRP A 347 -37.70 -8.07 0.59
CA TRP A 347 -38.50 -8.02 1.81
C TRP A 347 -38.50 -9.36 2.55
N GLU A 348 -38.67 -10.48 1.83
CA GLU A 348 -38.63 -11.80 2.47
C GLU A 348 -37.22 -12.13 2.99
N LEU A 349 -36.16 -11.76 2.26
CA LEU A 349 -34.78 -11.92 2.72
C LEU A 349 -34.55 -11.15 4.03
N GLY A 350 -35.02 -9.91 4.12
CA GLY A 350 -34.91 -9.09 5.33
C GLY A 350 -35.51 -9.78 6.54
N ARG A 351 -36.71 -10.35 6.39
CA ARG A 351 -37.35 -11.17 7.43
C ARG A 351 -36.52 -12.36 7.83
N LEU A 352 -36.01 -13.11 6.85
CA LEU A 352 -35.21 -14.31 7.11
C LEU A 352 -33.91 -13.98 7.85
N LEU A 353 -33.20 -12.92 7.43
CA LEU A 353 -31.97 -12.45 8.10
C LEU A 353 -32.24 -11.98 9.54
N ALA A 354 -33.35 -11.26 9.76
CA ALA A 354 -33.75 -10.83 11.09
C ALA A 354 -34.09 -12.03 11.99
N LEU A 355 -34.80 -13.03 11.47
CA LEU A 355 -35.16 -14.26 12.18
C LEU A 355 -33.95 -15.16 12.46
N GLN A 356 -32.97 -15.18 11.57
CA GLN A 356 -31.70 -15.90 11.77
C GLN A 356 -30.91 -15.31 12.95
N SER A 357 -30.97 -14.00 13.15
CA SER A 357 -30.34 -13.31 14.29
C SER A 357 -31.21 -13.38 15.55
N LYS A 358 -30.98 -14.40 16.39
CA LYS A 358 -31.69 -14.57 17.67
C LYS A 358 -31.60 -13.33 18.57
N ASN A 359 -30.42 -12.73 18.65
CA ASN A 359 -30.18 -11.54 19.49
C ASN A 359 -30.99 -10.34 18.99
N LEU A 360 -30.99 -10.07 17.68
CA LEU A 360 -31.81 -9.02 17.10
C LEU A 360 -33.29 -9.30 17.33
N SER A 361 -33.75 -10.50 16.99
CA SER A 361 -35.17 -10.86 17.07
C SER A 361 -35.76 -10.65 18.47
N ILE A 362 -35.04 -11.06 19.53
CA ILE A 362 -35.47 -10.88 20.92
C ILE A 362 -35.44 -9.39 21.31
N SER A 363 -34.35 -8.69 20.99
CA SER A 363 -34.20 -7.27 21.32
C SER A 363 -35.24 -6.40 20.63
N LEU A 364 -35.50 -6.64 19.34
CA LEU A 364 -36.51 -5.92 18.56
C LEU A 364 -37.93 -6.21 19.08
N TYR A 365 -38.23 -7.47 19.41
CA TYR A 365 -39.51 -7.82 20.03
C TYR A 365 -39.73 -7.08 21.37
N ASN A 366 -38.73 -7.09 22.25
CA ASN A 366 -38.79 -6.43 23.56
C ASN A 366 -38.93 -4.91 23.42
N TRP A 367 -38.20 -4.30 22.48
CA TRP A 367 -38.30 -2.88 22.19
C TRP A 367 -39.69 -2.51 21.64
N LYS A 368 -40.20 -3.21 20.62
CA LYS A 368 -41.56 -2.99 20.08
C LYS A 368 -42.64 -3.17 21.15
N ARG A 369 -42.49 -4.15 22.05
CA ARG A 369 -43.41 -4.36 23.18
C ARG A 369 -43.37 -3.19 24.16
N THR A 370 -42.18 -2.72 24.53
CA THR A 370 -41.99 -1.62 25.48
C THR A 370 -42.55 -0.31 24.92
N HIS A 371 -42.31 -0.03 23.63
CA HIS A 371 -42.84 1.14 22.95
C HIS A 371 -44.38 1.13 22.87
N ARG A 372 -44.99 -0.03 22.58
CA ARG A 372 -46.46 -0.19 22.63
C ARG A 372 -47.02 0.08 24.02
N GLN A 373 -46.39 -0.44 25.07
CA GLN A 373 -46.81 -0.20 26.45
C GLN A 373 -46.71 1.27 26.85
N SER A 374 -45.70 2.01 26.38
CA SER A 374 -45.60 3.44 26.65
C SER A 374 -46.69 4.26 25.95
N LEU A 375 -47.06 3.91 24.71
CA LEU A 375 -48.12 4.61 23.98
C LEU A 375 -49.51 4.41 24.64
N GLN A 376 -49.83 3.19 25.06
CA GLN A 376 -51.09 2.89 25.76
C GLN A 376 -51.21 3.60 27.12
N LYS A 377 -50.09 3.82 27.84
CA LYS A 377 -50.07 4.60 29.09
C LYS A 377 -50.43 6.07 28.88
N THR A 378 -50.12 6.64 27.71
CA THR A 378 -50.50 8.02 27.38
C THR A 378 -52.01 8.14 27.15
N GLU A 379 -52.65 7.08 26.64
CA GLU A 379 -54.10 7.04 26.39
C GLU A 379 -54.93 6.61 27.60
N THR A 380 -54.36 5.88 28.56
CA THR A 380 -55.06 5.39 29.76
C THR A 380 -54.42 5.91 31.05
N HIS A 381 -55.19 6.63 31.88
CA HIS A 381 -54.77 7.22 33.17
C HIS A 381 -54.43 6.20 34.29
N LEU A 382 -53.91 5.02 33.95
CA LEU A 382 -53.57 3.98 34.93
C LEU A 382 -52.14 4.18 35.47
N PRO A 383 -51.96 4.34 36.80
CA PRO A 383 -50.65 4.60 37.38
C PRO A 383 -49.79 3.33 37.42
N VAL A 384 -48.69 3.33 36.65
CA VAL A 384 -47.63 2.30 36.71
C VAL A 384 -46.30 2.98 37.01
N TYR A 385 -45.68 2.64 38.14
CA TYR A 385 -44.54 3.33 38.76
C TYR A 385 -43.16 3.20 38.05
N ASN A 386 -43.04 2.47 36.94
CA ASN A 386 -41.78 2.38 36.19
C ASN A 386 -41.85 3.16 34.88
N GLN A 387 -40.94 4.14 34.74
CA GLN A 387 -40.60 4.75 33.45
C GLN A 387 -39.98 3.66 32.57
N LEU A 388 -40.67 3.34 31.46
CA LEU A 388 -40.18 2.38 30.48
C LEU A 388 -39.15 3.10 29.60
N ASN A 389 -37.95 2.54 29.44
CA ASN A 389 -37.00 3.05 28.46
C ASN A 389 -37.53 2.75 27.05
N THR A 390 -37.76 3.80 26.25
CA THR A 390 -38.30 3.70 24.88
C THR A 390 -37.25 4.01 23.82
N ASP A 391 -36.00 4.21 24.23
CA ASP A 391 -34.91 4.52 23.32
C ASP A 391 -34.52 3.29 22.52
N LEU A 392 -34.13 3.53 21.27
CA LEU A 392 -33.72 2.49 20.35
C LEU A 392 -32.36 1.94 20.82
N PRO A 393 -32.26 0.63 21.15
CA PRO A 393 -30.98 0.04 21.52
C PRO A 393 -29.96 0.15 20.40
N GLU A 394 -28.71 0.48 20.74
CA GLU A 394 -27.60 0.63 19.79
C GLU A 394 -27.38 -0.65 18.96
N SER A 395 -27.52 -1.82 19.57
CA SER A 395 -27.43 -3.11 18.86
C SER A 395 -28.46 -3.27 17.73
N ILE A 396 -29.66 -2.69 17.86
CA ILE A 396 -30.67 -2.70 16.78
C ILE A 396 -30.27 -1.70 15.71
N SER A 397 -29.92 -0.48 16.11
CA SER A 397 -29.51 0.58 15.16
C SER A 397 -28.30 0.17 14.32
N SER A 398 -27.25 -0.37 14.96
CA SER A 398 -26.05 -0.87 14.28
C SER A 398 -26.37 -1.99 13.30
N TRP A 399 -27.26 -2.92 13.67
CA TRP A 399 -27.63 -4.03 12.79
C TRP A 399 -28.39 -3.56 11.55
N PHE A 400 -29.35 -2.63 11.69
CA PHE A 400 -30.05 -2.05 10.54
C PHE A 400 -29.12 -1.20 9.67
N LYS A 401 -28.14 -0.49 10.26
CA LYS A 401 -27.10 0.24 9.52
C LYS A 401 -26.19 -0.72 8.73
N ASP A 402 -25.79 -1.84 9.34
CA ASP A 402 -24.99 -2.84 8.65
C ASP A 402 -25.79 -3.49 7.49
N LEU A 403 -27.07 -3.78 7.71
CA LEU A 403 -27.94 -4.35 6.69
C LEU A 403 -28.20 -3.39 5.52
N SER A 404 -28.34 -2.08 5.76
CA SER A 404 -28.49 -1.07 4.69
C SER A 404 -27.23 -0.96 3.82
N LEU A 405 -26.08 -1.34 4.35
CA LEU A 405 -24.81 -1.48 3.62
C LEU A 405 -24.61 -2.89 3.05
N LEU A 406 -25.69 -3.69 2.96
CA LEU A 406 -25.71 -5.05 2.43
C LEU A 406 -24.86 -6.07 3.21
N LYS A 407 -24.48 -5.78 4.46
CA LYS A 407 -23.70 -6.73 5.27
C LYS A 407 -24.59 -7.90 5.68
N GLY A 408 -24.08 -9.12 5.52
CA GLY A 408 -24.83 -10.35 5.77
C GLY A 408 -25.82 -10.75 4.67
N VAL A 409 -25.99 -9.94 3.62
CA VAL A 409 -26.77 -10.34 2.43
C VAL A 409 -26.03 -11.46 1.68
N PRO A 410 -26.67 -12.61 1.40
CA PRO A 410 -26.02 -13.71 0.71
C PRO A 410 -25.55 -13.31 -0.69
N PHE A 411 -24.38 -13.79 -1.11
CA PHE A 411 -23.75 -13.41 -2.38
C PHE A 411 -24.65 -13.62 -3.60
N ASN A 412 -25.45 -14.69 -3.64
CA ASN A 412 -26.37 -14.98 -4.76
C ASN A 412 -27.52 -13.96 -4.90
N TYR A 413 -27.82 -13.17 -3.87
CA TYR A 413 -28.76 -12.04 -3.99
C TYR A 413 -28.09 -10.81 -4.62
N LEU A 414 -26.77 -10.68 -4.48
CA LEU A 414 -25.95 -9.60 -5.06
C LEU A 414 -25.53 -9.91 -6.50
N VAL A 415 -25.09 -11.15 -6.75
CA VAL A 415 -24.64 -11.64 -8.06
C VAL A 415 -25.36 -12.96 -8.35
N PRO A 416 -26.58 -12.92 -8.93
CA PRO A 416 -27.41 -14.11 -9.15
C PRO A 416 -26.86 -15.10 -10.17
N ASP A 417 -26.05 -14.61 -11.11
CA ASP A 417 -25.42 -15.42 -12.16
C ASP A 417 -23.94 -15.05 -12.26
N GLU A 418 -23.08 -16.07 -12.29
CA GLU A 418 -21.63 -15.90 -12.34
C GLU A 418 -21.16 -15.09 -13.56
N LYS A 419 -21.89 -15.14 -14.68
CA LYS A 419 -21.56 -14.40 -15.90
C LYS A 419 -21.67 -12.89 -15.72
N MET A 420 -22.34 -12.41 -14.68
CA MET A 420 -22.39 -10.98 -14.35
C MET A 420 -21.06 -10.47 -13.81
N LEU A 421 -20.26 -11.34 -13.18
CA LEU A 421 -18.95 -11.02 -12.60
C LEU A 421 -17.90 -12.08 -12.97
N PRO A 422 -17.40 -12.09 -14.23
CA PRO A 422 -16.35 -13.02 -14.68
C PRO A 422 -15.04 -12.88 -13.89
N VAL A 423 -14.14 -13.86 -14.03
CA VAL A 423 -12.78 -13.80 -13.46
C VAL A 423 -11.99 -12.64 -14.12
N GLU A 424 -11.14 -11.97 -13.33
CA GLU A 424 -10.42 -10.75 -13.72
C GLU A 424 -11.36 -9.69 -14.32
N SER A 425 -12.37 -9.26 -13.54
CA SER A 425 -13.33 -8.25 -13.99
C SER A 425 -13.70 -7.24 -12.89
N ILE A 426 -14.09 -6.04 -13.32
CA ILE A 426 -14.65 -4.99 -12.45
C ILE A 426 -16.00 -4.55 -13.00
N ARG A 427 -17.00 -4.40 -12.11
CA ARG A 427 -18.37 -4.02 -12.45
C ARG A 427 -18.83 -2.90 -11.53
N PHE A 428 -19.33 -1.81 -12.12
CA PHE A 428 -19.89 -0.67 -11.42
C PHE A 428 -21.41 -0.79 -11.30
N PHE A 429 -21.98 -0.22 -10.25
CA PHE A 429 -23.42 -0.27 -10.00
C PHE A 429 -23.91 0.90 -9.16
N TYR A 430 -25.22 1.11 -9.22
CA TYR A 430 -26.00 1.88 -8.26
C TYR A 430 -26.65 0.91 -7.26
N ILE A 431 -26.83 1.35 -6.03
CA ILE A 431 -27.72 0.65 -5.10
C ILE A 431 -29.15 1.07 -5.38
N ASP A 432 -30.03 0.08 -5.56
CA ASP A 432 -31.47 0.28 -5.61
C ASP A 432 -32.01 0.61 -4.20
N SER A 433 -32.38 1.87 -3.99
CA SER A 433 -32.93 2.36 -2.73
C SER A 433 -34.24 1.67 -2.35
N ASP A 434 -35.12 1.38 -3.31
CA ASP A 434 -36.39 0.69 -3.06
C ASP A 434 -36.14 -0.76 -2.61
N TRP A 435 -35.11 -1.40 -3.18
CA TRP A 435 -34.69 -2.73 -2.76
C TRP A 435 -34.18 -2.75 -1.32
N ILE A 436 -33.33 -1.78 -0.94
CA ILE A 436 -32.86 -1.61 0.43
C ILE A 436 -34.02 -1.33 1.38
N GLU A 437 -34.91 -0.42 1.01
CA GLU A 437 -36.07 -0.08 1.83
C GLU A 437 -37.00 -1.29 2.06
N CYS A 438 -37.25 -2.09 1.03
CA CYS A 438 -37.99 -3.35 1.16
C CYS A 438 -37.26 -4.35 2.07
N LEU A 439 -35.95 -4.50 1.93
CA LEU A 439 -35.12 -5.36 2.80
C LEU A 439 -35.22 -4.93 4.28
N LEU A 440 -35.08 -3.63 4.55
CA LEU A 440 -35.14 -3.08 5.90
C LEU A 440 -36.57 -3.21 6.48
N ASP A 441 -37.62 -2.90 5.71
CA ASP A 441 -39.00 -3.07 6.17
C ASP A 441 -39.32 -4.54 6.47
N GLY A 442 -38.84 -5.46 5.64
CA GLY A 442 -38.96 -6.90 5.88
C GLY A 442 -38.31 -7.30 7.20
N ALA A 443 -37.06 -6.90 7.44
CA ALA A 443 -36.36 -7.18 8.68
C ALA A 443 -37.08 -6.58 9.91
N PHE A 444 -37.63 -5.37 9.77
CA PHE A 444 -38.41 -4.73 10.82
C PHE A 444 -39.79 -5.37 11.01
N GLY A 445 -40.34 -5.98 9.95
CA GLY A 445 -41.66 -6.60 9.92
C GLY A 445 -41.79 -7.88 10.74
N ILE A 446 -40.72 -8.37 11.39
CA ILE A 446 -40.83 -9.52 12.30
C ILE A 446 -41.82 -9.19 13.45
N GLY A 447 -42.87 -10.00 13.57
CA GLY A 447 -43.95 -9.77 14.55
C GLY A 447 -45.09 -8.86 14.08
N ARG A 448 -45.09 -8.38 12.82
CA ARG A 448 -46.20 -7.65 12.21
C ARG A 448 -47.31 -8.61 11.76
N VAL A 449 -48.09 -9.14 12.70
CA VAL A 449 -49.11 -10.17 12.42
C VAL A 449 -50.52 -9.58 12.31
N THR A 450 -50.87 -8.63 13.18
CA THR A 450 -52.23 -8.05 13.23
C THR A 450 -52.32 -6.71 12.50
N THR A 451 -53.55 -6.28 12.19
CA THR A 451 -53.81 -4.92 11.67
C THR A 451 -53.36 -3.82 12.65
N SER A 452 -53.42 -4.11 13.96
CA SER A 452 -52.92 -3.21 14.99
C SER A 452 -51.39 -3.11 14.96
N ASP A 453 -50.68 -4.24 14.79
CA ASP A 453 -49.21 -4.22 14.68
C ASP A 453 -48.76 -3.43 13.45
N TYR A 454 -49.47 -3.59 12.32
CA TYR A 454 -49.24 -2.81 11.10
C TYR A 454 -49.36 -1.30 11.34
N LYS A 455 -50.47 -0.84 11.92
CA LYS A 455 -50.69 0.58 12.21
C LYS A 455 -49.64 1.14 13.17
N ASN A 456 -49.28 0.37 14.21
CA ASN A 456 -48.26 0.78 15.16
C ASN A 456 -46.88 0.93 14.50
N ASP A 457 -46.50 0.03 13.60
CA ASP A 457 -45.25 0.15 12.84
C ASP A 457 -45.30 1.35 11.89
N GLN A 458 -46.44 1.61 11.25
CA GLN A 458 -46.66 2.75 10.35
C GLN A 458 -46.53 4.10 11.08
N ASP A 459 -47.06 4.21 12.30
CA ASP A 459 -47.03 5.44 13.09
C ASP A 459 -45.73 5.63 13.90
N ASN A 460 -44.81 4.65 13.87
CA ASN A 460 -43.59 4.65 14.67
C ASN A 460 -42.49 5.55 14.07
N LYS A 461 -42.40 6.78 14.58
CA LYS A 461 -41.37 7.76 14.18
C LYS A 461 -39.92 7.38 14.54
N LYS A 462 -39.71 6.36 15.38
CA LYS A 462 -38.38 5.84 15.77
C LYS A 462 -38.04 4.54 15.04
N ASN A 463 -38.60 4.30 13.85
CA ASN A 463 -38.33 3.11 13.05
C ASN A 463 -36.84 3.06 12.63
N PRO A 464 -36.08 2.00 12.98
CA PRO A 464 -34.69 1.83 12.54
C PRO A 464 -34.56 1.41 11.07
N ALA A 465 -35.63 0.95 10.42
CA ALA A 465 -35.65 0.56 9.01
C ALA A 465 -35.78 1.78 8.09
N VAL A 466 -34.80 2.67 8.14
CA VAL A 466 -34.74 3.86 7.31
C VAL A 466 -33.47 3.80 6.48
N ASN A 467 -33.60 3.93 5.16
CA ASN A 467 -32.45 4.10 4.31
C ASN A 467 -31.84 5.49 4.56
N THR A 468 -30.62 5.51 5.09
CA THR A 468 -29.93 6.76 5.46
C THR A 468 -29.18 7.38 4.27
N TYR A 469 -28.92 6.58 3.22
CA TYR A 469 -28.09 6.98 2.08
C TYR A 469 -28.95 6.95 0.81
N PRO A 470 -29.43 8.11 0.32
CA PRO A 470 -30.36 8.15 -0.81
C PRO A 470 -29.70 7.76 -2.14
N ILE A 471 -28.40 8.01 -2.28
CA ILE A 471 -27.61 7.65 -3.47
C ILE A 471 -26.35 6.94 -2.98
N VAL A 472 -26.23 5.66 -3.33
CA VAL A 472 -25.02 4.88 -3.10
C VAL A 472 -24.61 4.25 -4.41
N THR A 473 -23.35 4.42 -4.77
CA THR A 473 -22.75 3.74 -5.93
C THR A 473 -21.54 2.94 -5.48
N GLY A 474 -21.09 2.02 -6.31
CA GLY A 474 -20.02 1.13 -5.92
C GLY A 474 -19.44 0.32 -7.06
N CYS A 475 -18.48 -0.53 -6.71
CA CYS A 475 -17.92 -1.51 -7.62
C CYS A 475 -17.77 -2.88 -6.96
N LEU A 476 -17.88 -3.92 -7.80
CA LEU A 476 -17.49 -5.28 -7.50
C LEU A 476 -16.24 -5.58 -8.32
N LEU A 477 -15.19 -6.01 -7.65
CA LEU A 477 -13.93 -6.43 -8.26
C LEU A 477 -13.76 -7.94 -8.02
N ARG A 478 -13.64 -8.72 -9.09
CA ARG A 478 -13.24 -10.13 -9.04
C ARG A 478 -11.87 -10.29 -9.69
N SER A 479 -10.81 -10.32 -8.90
CA SER A 479 -9.43 -10.39 -9.38
C SER A 479 -8.50 -11.03 -8.35
N ASP A 480 -7.44 -11.67 -8.82
CA ASP A 480 -6.32 -12.13 -7.97
C ASP A 480 -5.67 -10.99 -7.20
N VAL A 481 -5.79 -9.72 -7.65
CA VAL A 481 -5.33 -8.52 -6.91
C VAL A 481 -5.89 -8.46 -5.49
N VAL A 482 -7.16 -8.85 -5.32
CA VAL A 482 -7.83 -8.85 -4.00
C VAL A 482 -7.17 -9.84 -3.03
N SER A 483 -6.60 -10.92 -3.57
CA SER A 483 -5.90 -11.93 -2.79
C SER A 483 -4.42 -11.65 -2.60
N GLY A 484 -3.75 -11.13 -3.63
CA GLY A 484 -2.32 -10.83 -3.64
C GLY A 484 -1.97 -9.59 -2.82
N TRP A 485 -2.87 -8.61 -2.72
CA TRP A 485 -2.64 -7.34 -2.01
C TRP A 485 -3.75 -7.07 -0.97
N PRO A 486 -3.76 -7.78 0.19
CA PRO A 486 -4.78 -7.59 1.22
C PRO A 486 -4.85 -6.17 1.80
N GLY A 487 -3.76 -5.39 1.69
CA GLY A 487 -3.67 -4.01 2.15
C GLY A 487 -4.03 -2.95 1.10
N LEU A 488 -4.58 -3.36 -0.06
CA LEU A 488 -4.99 -2.40 -1.09
C LEU A 488 -6.02 -1.40 -0.54
N LEU A 489 -6.00 -0.19 -1.08
CA LEU A 489 -6.90 0.90 -0.76
C LEU A 489 -7.70 1.29 -2.01
N VAL A 490 -8.91 1.79 -1.79
CA VAL A 490 -9.82 2.21 -2.85
C VAL A 490 -10.41 3.58 -2.51
N ASP A 491 -10.13 4.55 -3.36
CA ASP A 491 -10.64 5.91 -3.25
C ASP A 491 -11.65 6.20 -4.37
N GLY A 492 -12.75 6.88 -4.02
CA GLY A 492 -13.80 7.26 -4.95
C GLY A 492 -13.93 8.78 -5.05
N TYR A 493 -14.27 9.27 -6.25
CA TYR A 493 -14.46 10.70 -6.54
C TYR A 493 -15.74 10.93 -7.34
N ASN A 494 -16.41 12.06 -7.09
CA ASN A 494 -17.63 12.48 -7.81
C ASN A 494 -17.36 13.33 -9.07
N GLU A 495 -16.08 13.60 -9.38
CA GLU A 495 -15.61 14.31 -10.56
C GLU A 495 -14.88 13.34 -11.50
N ILE A 496 -14.89 13.65 -12.80
CA ILE A 496 -14.08 12.94 -13.80
C ILE A 496 -12.66 13.50 -13.73
N ILE A 497 -11.69 12.66 -13.40
CA ILE A 497 -10.30 13.05 -13.26
C ILE A 497 -9.48 12.34 -14.32
N SER A 498 -9.11 13.09 -15.37
CA SER A 498 -8.52 12.51 -16.59
C SER A 498 -6.99 12.44 -16.57
N ASN A 499 -6.33 13.11 -15.63
CA ASN A 499 -4.87 13.10 -15.49
C ASN A 499 -4.43 12.13 -14.38
N ASP A 500 -3.15 11.75 -14.36
CA ASP A 500 -2.61 10.85 -13.31
C ASP A 500 -2.26 11.58 -12.00
N ALA A 501 -2.40 12.91 -11.99
CA ALA A 501 -2.01 13.75 -10.87
C ALA A 501 -2.66 13.33 -9.54
N ALA A 502 -1.94 13.61 -8.44
CA ALA A 502 -2.46 13.47 -7.09
C ALA A 502 -3.74 14.30 -6.95
N VAL A 503 -4.75 13.70 -6.33
CA VAL A 503 -6.05 14.34 -6.10
C VAL A 503 -6.12 14.65 -4.62
N ASP A 504 -6.49 15.90 -4.31
CA ASP A 504 -6.71 16.34 -2.94
C ASP A 504 -7.74 15.44 -2.24
N ASP A 505 -7.40 14.99 -1.04
CA ASP A 505 -8.26 14.18 -0.17
C ASP A 505 -9.62 14.86 0.09
N SER A 506 -9.68 16.19 0.04
CA SER A 506 -10.94 16.95 0.17
C SER A 506 -11.98 16.62 -0.90
N LYS A 507 -11.56 16.06 -2.04
CA LYS A 507 -12.43 15.65 -3.15
C LYS A 507 -12.92 14.22 -3.06
N LYS A 508 -12.42 13.43 -2.11
CA LYS A 508 -12.83 12.03 -1.93
C LYS A 508 -14.25 11.97 -1.40
N ILE A 509 -15.05 11.06 -1.96
CA ILE A 509 -16.36 10.76 -1.39
C ILE A 509 -16.24 9.68 -0.31
N GLU A 510 -17.15 9.70 0.66
CA GLU A 510 -17.12 8.80 1.80
C GLU A 510 -17.29 7.34 1.37
N LEU A 511 -16.29 6.50 1.68
CA LEU A 511 -16.35 5.06 1.53
C LEU A 511 -17.16 4.44 2.68
N LEU A 512 -18.37 3.96 2.37
CA LEU A 512 -19.30 3.39 3.34
C LEU A 512 -18.98 1.94 3.71
N ARG A 513 -18.50 1.16 2.73
CA ARG A 513 -18.13 -0.24 2.93
C ARG A 513 -17.04 -0.64 1.95
N MET A 514 -16.00 -1.28 2.46
CA MET A 514 -15.03 -2.03 1.68
C MET A 514 -14.84 -3.37 2.36
N GLU A 515 -15.17 -4.45 1.66
CA GLU A 515 -15.15 -5.78 2.25
C GLU A 515 -14.81 -6.85 1.22
N ARG A 516 -13.99 -7.82 1.62
CA ARG A 516 -13.66 -8.99 0.82
C ARG A 516 -14.73 -10.06 1.03
N LEU A 517 -15.60 -10.26 0.03
CA LEU A 517 -16.69 -11.23 0.06
C LEU A 517 -16.21 -12.67 -0.18
N SER A 518 -15.10 -12.84 -0.89
CA SER A 518 -14.40 -14.13 -1.06
C SER A 518 -12.92 -13.87 -1.35
N ALA A 519 -12.11 -14.92 -1.51
CA ALA A 519 -10.67 -14.75 -1.75
C ALA A 519 -10.37 -13.75 -2.89
N ASN A 520 -11.14 -13.73 -3.97
CA ASN A 520 -10.84 -12.86 -5.10
C ASN A 520 -11.90 -11.79 -5.33
N VAL A 521 -12.90 -11.66 -4.44
CA VAL A 521 -14.04 -10.75 -4.65
C VAL A 521 -14.06 -9.66 -3.58
N LEU A 522 -14.00 -8.41 -4.02
CA LEU A 522 -14.08 -7.21 -3.19
C LEU A 522 -15.35 -6.42 -3.57
N ILE A 523 -16.07 -5.92 -2.57
CA ILE A 523 -17.16 -4.95 -2.74
C ILE A 523 -16.74 -3.60 -2.13
N CYS A 524 -16.98 -2.51 -2.87
CA CYS A 524 -16.81 -1.14 -2.39
C CYS A 524 -18.12 -0.37 -2.58
N LEU A 525 -18.59 0.32 -1.55
CA LEU A 525 -19.78 1.17 -1.54
C LEU A 525 -19.41 2.58 -1.12
N PHE A 526 -19.90 3.59 -1.85
CA PHE A 526 -19.61 5.00 -1.61
C PHE A 526 -20.88 5.83 -1.46
N ASN A 527 -20.83 6.84 -0.59
CA ASN A 527 -21.91 7.78 -0.38
C ASN A 527 -21.95 8.82 -1.50
N GLY A 528 -22.85 8.63 -2.48
CA GLY A 528 -22.95 9.46 -3.67
C GLY A 528 -22.63 8.71 -4.97
N GLU A 529 -22.49 9.46 -6.07
CA GLU A 529 -22.19 8.94 -7.40
C GLU A 529 -20.69 8.98 -7.68
N ILE A 530 -20.07 7.81 -7.88
CA ILE A 530 -18.67 7.70 -8.32
C ILE A 530 -18.57 7.98 -9.82
N LYS A 531 -17.62 8.85 -10.17
CA LYS A 531 -17.20 9.11 -11.56
C LYS A 531 -15.75 8.74 -11.80
N THR A 532 -14.93 8.67 -10.76
CA THR A 532 -13.55 8.17 -10.83
C THR A 532 -13.30 7.26 -9.62
N LEU A 533 -12.61 6.15 -9.84
CA LEU A 533 -12.21 5.18 -8.81
C LEU A 533 -10.71 4.92 -8.93
N ASP A 534 -9.98 5.16 -7.84
CA ASP A 534 -8.57 4.80 -7.74
C ASP A 534 -8.41 3.56 -6.89
N ILE A 535 -7.67 2.58 -7.40
CA ILE A 535 -7.22 1.42 -6.63
C ILE A 535 -5.71 1.49 -6.53
N HIS A 536 -5.18 1.51 -5.32
CA HIS A 536 -3.74 1.63 -5.08
C HIS A 536 -3.30 0.77 -3.91
N GLN A 537 -2.01 0.48 -3.83
CA GLN A 537 -1.46 -0.24 -2.68
C GLN A 537 -1.48 0.67 -1.43
N LYS A 538 -1.29 0.10 -0.24
CA LYS A 538 -0.95 0.94 0.91
C LYS A 538 0.43 1.57 0.63
N PRO A 539 0.69 2.83 1.02
CA PRO A 539 2.04 3.37 1.03
C PRO A 539 2.91 2.58 2.02
N GLU A 540 3.45 1.45 1.59
CA GLU A 540 4.47 0.71 2.30
C GLU A 540 5.80 1.33 1.88
N THR A 541 6.44 2.06 2.79
CA THR A 541 7.79 2.69 2.68
C THR A 541 8.19 3.22 1.29
N LEU A 542 8.43 4.54 1.18
CA LEU A 542 8.98 5.16 -0.03
C LEU A 542 10.10 4.30 -0.66
N HIS A 543 9.89 3.90 -1.92
CA HIS A 543 10.87 3.13 -2.67
C HIS A 543 11.42 3.97 -3.83
N PHE A 544 12.56 3.55 -4.38
CA PHE A 544 13.26 4.27 -5.45
C PHE A 544 13.19 3.46 -6.74
N GLY A 545 13.02 4.14 -7.87
CA GLY A 545 12.84 3.46 -9.14
C GLY A 545 12.65 4.41 -10.31
N LEU A 546 12.29 3.81 -11.44
CA LEU A 546 11.97 4.49 -12.70
C LEU A 546 10.55 4.12 -13.12
N ASP A 547 9.89 5.02 -13.84
CA ASP A 547 8.67 4.70 -14.55
C ASP A 547 9.00 3.84 -15.79
N SER A 548 8.09 2.95 -16.19
CA SER A 548 8.16 2.24 -17.47
C SER A 548 6.98 2.58 -18.36
N ASP A 549 7.24 2.65 -19.67
CA ASP A 549 6.21 2.64 -20.70
C ASP A 549 6.18 1.25 -21.35
N ASP A 550 5.09 0.52 -21.13
CA ASP A 550 4.92 -0.87 -21.57
C ASP A 550 4.82 -0.99 -23.10
N GLU A 551 4.29 0.04 -23.77
CA GLU A 551 4.13 0.01 -25.23
C GLU A 551 5.48 0.16 -25.94
N ASN A 552 6.34 1.04 -25.42
CA ASN A 552 7.65 1.35 -26.01
C ASN A 552 8.82 0.60 -25.36
N LYS A 553 8.58 -0.09 -24.22
CA LYS A 553 9.60 -0.75 -23.39
C LYS A 553 10.73 0.20 -22.98
N THR A 554 10.40 1.46 -22.76
CA THR A 554 11.35 2.51 -22.36
C THR A 554 11.17 2.87 -20.91
N PHE A 555 12.28 3.18 -20.25
CA PHE A 555 12.29 3.74 -18.91
C PHE A 555 12.28 5.26 -18.99
N TYR A 556 11.53 5.89 -18.10
CA TYR A 556 11.55 7.33 -17.93
C TYR A 556 11.44 7.69 -16.46
N LYS A 557 11.55 8.97 -16.14
CA LYS A 557 11.29 9.45 -14.79
C LYS A 557 10.46 10.72 -14.80
N LYS A 558 9.29 10.69 -14.14
CA LYS A 558 8.51 11.90 -13.87
C LYS A 558 9.14 12.69 -12.74
N LEU A 559 9.33 13.98 -12.96
CA LEU A 559 10.05 14.86 -12.04
C LEU A 559 9.11 15.48 -11.01
N LYS A 560 9.66 15.95 -9.91
CA LYS A 560 8.95 16.56 -8.80
C LYS A 560 9.49 17.96 -8.52
N ASN A 561 8.73 18.74 -7.75
CA ASN A 561 9.22 19.97 -7.13
C ASN A 561 9.84 19.67 -5.76
N LEU A 562 10.40 20.68 -5.10
CA LEU A 562 11.01 20.55 -3.77
C LEU A 562 10.01 20.14 -2.67
N ASP A 563 8.70 20.33 -2.90
CA ASP A 563 7.63 19.89 -2.01
C ASP A 563 7.20 18.42 -2.27
N GLY A 564 7.89 17.72 -3.19
CA GLY A 564 7.58 16.33 -3.57
C GLY A 564 6.36 16.18 -4.47
N GLN A 565 5.79 17.26 -4.97
CA GLN A 565 4.68 17.23 -5.92
C GLN A 565 5.20 17.04 -7.34
N GLN A 566 4.58 16.14 -8.08
CA GLN A 566 4.95 15.85 -9.46
C GLN A 566 4.71 17.08 -10.37
N ILE A 567 5.68 17.40 -11.23
CA ILE A 567 5.61 18.45 -12.25
C ILE A 567 5.41 17.85 -13.65
N ASP A 568 4.99 18.67 -14.62
CA ASP A 568 4.79 18.25 -16.03
C ASP A 568 6.11 18.21 -16.82
N GLU A 569 7.17 17.71 -16.18
CA GLU A 569 8.50 17.51 -16.77
C GLU A 569 8.94 16.06 -16.52
N LYS A 570 9.69 15.50 -17.48
CA LYS A 570 10.15 14.11 -17.40
C LYS A 570 11.48 13.90 -18.10
N VAL A 571 12.22 12.88 -17.65
CA VAL A 571 13.42 12.38 -18.33
C VAL A 571 13.07 11.10 -19.08
N ASP A 572 12.82 11.20 -20.39
CA ASP A 572 12.37 10.08 -21.23
C ASP A 572 13.46 9.07 -21.64
N ASN A 573 14.71 9.52 -21.71
CA ASN A 573 15.82 8.68 -22.14
C ASN A 573 16.76 8.48 -20.96
N ILE A 574 16.59 7.39 -20.21
CA ILE A 574 17.44 7.10 -19.07
C ILE A 574 18.85 6.73 -19.57
N PRO A 575 19.92 7.40 -19.09
CA PRO A 575 21.27 7.09 -19.50
C PRO A 575 21.76 5.80 -18.84
N TRP A 576 22.28 4.89 -19.65
CA TRP A 576 22.77 3.59 -19.23
C TRP A 576 24.29 3.55 -19.28
N LYS A 577 24.93 3.14 -18.19
CA LYS A 577 26.33 2.73 -18.18
C LYS A 577 26.51 1.41 -18.93
N ASP A 578 25.59 0.46 -18.72
CA ASP A 578 25.48 -0.79 -19.45
C ASP A 578 23.99 -1.17 -19.56
N SER A 579 23.42 -1.03 -20.75
CA SER A 579 21.98 -1.27 -20.97
C SER A 579 21.62 -2.76 -20.91
N GLU A 580 22.51 -3.66 -21.34
CA GLU A 580 22.30 -5.11 -21.27
C GLU A 580 22.23 -5.58 -19.81
N LYS A 581 23.08 -5.01 -18.96
CA LYS A 581 23.09 -5.28 -17.51
C LYS A 581 22.14 -4.41 -16.71
N ARG A 582 21.43 -3.47 -17.35
CA ARG A 582 20.51 -2.52 -16.71
C ARG A 582 21.18 -1.68 -15.60
N VAL A 583 22.41 -1.22 -15.86
CA VAL A 583 23.16 -0.32 -14.96
C VAL A 583 22.97 1.12 -15.41
N ILE A 584 22.41 1.95 -14.55
CA ILE A 584 22.15 3.36 -14.83
C ILE A 584 23.45 4.15 -14.66
N ASP A 585 23.70 5.09 -15.57
CA ASP A 585 24.71 6.12 -15.38
C ASP A 585 24.12 7.23 -14.51
N ILE A 586 24.39 7.17 -13.20
CA ILE A 586 23.77 8.04 -12.21
C ILE A 586 24.20 9.48 -12.42
N ASN A 587 25.46 9.74 -12.77
CA ASN A 587 25.94 11.09 -13.02
C ASN A 587 25.23 11.72 -14.23
N SER A 588 25.20 11.02 -15.36
CA SER A 588 24.48 11.49 -16.56
C SER A 588 22.97 11.66 -16.31
N LEU A 589 22.36 10.79 -15.50
CA LEU A 589 20.94 10.91 -15.13
C LEU A 589 20.71 12.17 -14.29
N THR A 590 21.58 12.39 -13.32
CA THR A 590 21.54 13.55 -12.43
C THR A 590 21.67 14.85 -13.23
N ASP A 591 22.56 14.91 -14.22
CA ASP A 591 22.70 16.10 -15.07
C ASP A 591 21.45 16.36 -15.92
N ARG A 592 20.80 15.33 -16.45
CA ARG A 592 19.51 15.47 -17.16
C ARG A 592 18.38 15.94 -16.25
N ILE A 593 18.35 15.48 -15.00
CA ILE A 593 17.37 15.94 -14.01
C ILE A 593 17.60 17.42 -13.68
N LYS A 594 18.86 17.83 -13.46
CA LYS A 594 19.23 19.23 -13.19
C LYS A 594 18.73 20.16 -14.29
N GLU A 595 18.92 19.79 -15.56
CA GLU A 595 18.47 20.58 -16.71
C GLU A 595 16.96 20.91 -16.70
N GLN A 596 16.13 20.10 -16.02
CA GLN A 596 14.68 20.22 -16.02
C GLN A 596 14.09 20.78 -14.72
N VAL A 597 14.68 20.47 -13.56
CA VAL A 597 14.10 20.80 -12.24
C VAL A 597 14.75 22.01 -11.58
N ASP A 598 16.05 22.23 -11.82
CA ASP A 598 16.81 23.22 -11.03
C ASP A 598 17.91 23.93 -11.83
N ASN A 599 17.84 25.26 -11.88
CA ASN A 599 18.90 26.13 -12.41
C ASN A 599 19.88 26.63 -11.31
N SER A 600 19.77 26.11 -10.08
CA SER A 600 20.69 26.41 -8.99
C SER A 600 22.01 25.65 -9.14
N SER A 601 23.09 26.20 -8.58
CA SER A 601 24.45 25.68 -8.77
C SER A 601 24.80 24.44 -7.93
N SER A 602 23.89 23.91 -7.10
CA SER A 602 24.19 22.78 -6.21
C SER A 602 23.05 21.77 -6.10
N PHE A 603 23.03 20.80 -7.02
CA PHE A 603 22.16 19.62 -6.93
C PHE A 603 22.82 18.54 -6.06
N THR A 604 22.10 18.05 -5.05
CA THR A 604 22.62 17.17 -3.99
C THR A 604 21.99 15.77 -4.01
N SER A 605 22.52 14.83 -3.21
CA SER A 605 21.90 13.50 -3.06
C SER A 605 20.50 13.53 -2.45
N ALA A 606 20.18 14.54 -1.65
CA ALA A 606 18.83 14.73 -1.11
C ALA A 606 17.81 15.03 -2.22
N GLN A 607 18.16 15.90 -3.15
CA GLN A 607 17.34 16.19 -4.34
C GLN A 607 17.27 14.98 -5.27
N PHE A 608 18.40 14.31 -5.50
CA PHE A 608 18.39 13.07 -6.27
C PHE A 608 17.43 12.03 -5.66
N ALA A 609 17.48 11.83 -4.35
CA ALA A 609 16.60 10.92 -3.63
C ALA A 609 15.12 11.32 -3.81
N LEU A 610 14.79 12.61 -3.62
CA LEU A 610 13.43 13.13 -3.78
C LEU A 610 12.87 12.82 -5.18
N GLU A 611 13.66 13.08 -6.22
CA GLU A 611 13.27 12.79 -7.60
C GLU A 611 13.06 11.30 -7.82
N MET A 612 13.98 10.47 -7.34
CA MET A 612 13.99 9.02 -7.56
C MET A 612 12.91 8.24 -6.80
N ILE A 613 12.22 8.85 -5.84
CA ILE A 613 11.07 8.23 -5.16
C ILE A 613 10.02 7.84 -6.20
N GLU A 614 9.54 6.61 -6.07
CA GLU A 614 8.36 6.12 -6.77
C GLU A 614 7.13 6.28 -5.89
N GLY A 615 6.03 6.67 -6.54
CA GLY A 615 4.73 6.71 -5.90
C GLY A 615 4.23 5.30 -5.64
N VAL A 616 3.20 5.20 -4.80
CA VAL A 616 2.45 3.96 -4.68
C VAL A 616 1.80 3.65 -6.03
N GLU A 617 1.98 2.43 -6.52
CA GLU A 617 1.28 1.95 -7.70
C GLU A 617 -0.23 2.18 -7.54
N LYS A 618 -0.80 2.91 -8.49
CA LYS A 618 -2.21 3.30 -8.57
C LYS A 618 -2.73 3.00 -9.96
N VAL A 619 -3.96 2.51 -10.05
CA VAL A 619 -4.73 2.43 -11.30
C VAL A 619 -6.03 3.18 -11.13
N ARG A 620 -6.30 4.06 -12.10
CA ARG A 620 -7.48 4.94 -12.13
C ARG A 620 -8.49 4.41 -13.13
N PHE A 621 -9.72 4.19 -12.66
CA PHE A 621 -10.87 3.86 -13.47
C PHE A 621 -11.77 5.08 -13.59
N ILE A 622 -12.00 5.53 -14.81
CA ILE A 622 -12.88 6.66 -15.10
C ILE A 622 -14.23 6.09 -15.55
N GLY A 623 -15.30 6.54 -14.89
CA GLY A 623 -16.68 6.22 -15.25
C GLY A 623 -17.01 6.77 -16.64
N SER A 624 -17.54 5.91 -17.50
CA SER A 624 -18.00 6.23 -18.85
C SER A 624 -19.45 6.66 -18.88
#